data_AF-A0A0N4VUR6-F1
#
_entry.id   AF-A0A0N4VUR6-F1
#
_cell.length_a   1.000
_cell.length_b   1.000
_cell.length_c   1.000
_cell.angle_alpha   90.00
_cell.angle_beta   90.00
_cell.angle_gamma   90.00
#
_symmetry.space_group_name_H-M   'P 1'
#
loop_
_entity.id
_entity.type
_entity.pdbx_description
1 polymer ?
#
loop_
_entity_poly.entity_id
_entity_poly.type
_entity_poly.pdbx_seq_one_letter_code
_entity_poly.pdbx_strand_id
1 'polypeptide(L)'
;MEDSKDYDNLKAELDCLKNALPDLPDSNTLYAHIVDLLLKIHAMKISVTNLGAQVDHFCRTMEEESNRPLRIELLQTAAWKTQYQLLLYETRLDDLLIYPKLMIATKNLDEKVWTEMMAQPLLDIDEKPVNTDFSQVRREIQTHLQTIEKIFRQLELLDDEVGRKEYIETKKFEIKVLKELTAIQEKLDHMHIHGGRGKTVRPGGGVSSDLSLHYGIDFNYPYYSDSEHSDEKEEATEEKTLEEGTHRSAGKEGPRDLPKLVDPDQSIDSDRSIGSREQESARIQENVAFLEPLLGEEVNIDFKDQQAMEVEELVEVDDALGEEEETDSDVMIIPQEEVRPREIEVVQEEPVRLRRQENEEELIQRLRREYRQAIQAREDLRMMMRELETPPRCPTRNFNPGMKHENEAEMPCVFCGMRGHHYSDSCIEFITVESRLERLAEVGRCRVCLDTWCDESREKCRKFNARCHYCGGYGHNACICELPEIKRKLQEKFEWLNRDYANVNDRIARLAGRLQRHGAL
;
A
#
# COMPACT_ATOMS: atom_id res chain seq x y z
N MET A 1 42.99 -43.24 31.45
CA MET A 1 42.09 -42.69 32.51
C MET A 1 41.56 -41.31 32.12
N GLU A 2 42.32 -40.49 31.38
CA GLU A 2 41.79 -39.25 30.79
C GLU A 2 40.69 -39.52 29.75
N ASP A 3 40.86 -40.52 28.88
CA ASP A 3 39.83 -40.91 27.88
C ASP A 3 38.46 -41.28 28.45
N SER A 4 38.39 -41.70 29.72
CA SER A 4 37.11 -42.05 30.37
C SER A 4 36.33 -40.79 30.78
N LYS A 5 37.02 -39.71 31.17
CA LYS A 5 36.35 -38.46 31.58
C LYS A 5 35.79 -37.72 30.37
N ASP A 6 36.50 -37.75 29.25
CA ASP A 6 36.04 -37.12 28.01
C ASP A 6 34.79 -37.82 27.45
N TYR A 7 34.73 -39.16 27.54
CA TYR A 7 33.54 -39.92 27.17
C TYR A 7 32.31 -39.56 28.03
N ASP A 8 32.49 -39.44 29.35
CA ASP A 8 31.40 -39.10 30.26
C ASP A 8 30.90 -37.66 30.04
N ASN A 9 31.81 -36.71 29.75
CA ASN A 9 31.45 -35.34 29.40
C ASN A 9 30.68 -35.26 28.08
N LEU A 10 31.16 -35.93 27.03
CA LEU A 10 30.48 -36.00 25.73
C LEU A 10 29.07 -36.64 25.86
N LYS A 11 28.94 -37.65 26.71
CA LYS A 11 27.66 -38.28 26.98
C LYS A 11 26.69 -37.34 27.70
N ALA A 12 27.18 -36.60 28.70
CA ALA A 12 26.37 -35.60 29.41
C ALA A 12 25.94 -34.45 28.50
N GLU A 13 26.82 -33.97 27.60
CA GLU A 13 26.48 -32.97 26.59
C GLU A 13 25.43 -33.50 25.60
N LEU A 14 25.59 -34.73 25.13
CA LEU A 14 24.61 -35.36 24.25
C LEU A 14 23.25 -35.52 24.92
N ASP A 15 23.21 -35.92 26.19
CA ASP A 15 21.97 -36.04 26.95
C ASP A 15 21.34 -34.66 27.22
N CYS A 16 22.15 -33.63 27.48
CA CYS A 16 21.67 -32.25 27.59
C CYS A 16 21.06 -31.74 26.28
N LEU A 17 21.71 -32.02 25.14
CA LEU A 17 21.19 -31.66 23.81
C LEU A 17 19.88 -32.40 23.51
N LYS A 18 19.81 -33.70 23.82
CA LYS A 18 18.56 -34.47 23.66
C LYS A 18 17.41 -33.92 24.48
N ASN A 19 17.69 -33.52 25.72
CA ASN A 19 16.69 -32.93 26.62
C ASN A 19 16.29 -31.49 26.21
N ALA A 20 17.12 -30.81 25.41
CA ALA A 20 16.82 -29.48 24.88
C ALA A 20 16.00 -29.53 23.58
N LEU A 21 15.90 -30.68 22.92
CA LEU A 21 15.07 -30.83 21.72
C LEU A 21 13.59 -30.86 22.10
N PRO A 22 12.71 -30.23 21.30
CA PRO A 22 11.28 -30.36 21.48
C PRO A 22 10.83 -31.81 21.25
N ASP A 23 9.69 -32.20 21.82
CA ASP A 23 9.08 -33.50 21.55
C ASP A 23 8.91 -33.69 20.05
N LEU A 24 9.55 -34.74 19.52
CA LEU A 24 9.51 -35.04 18.09
C LEU A 24 8.18 -35.70 17.73
N PRO A 25 7.53 -35.29 16.63
CA PRO A 25 6.33 -35.96 16.14
C PRO A 25 6.62 -37.40 15.73
N ASP A 26 5.60 -38.25 15.72
CA ASP A 26 5.72 -39.58 15.12
C ASP A 26 5.92 -39.47 13.60
N SER A 27 6.57 -40.47 13.02
CA SER A 27 6.96 -40.45 11.60
C SER A 27 5.78 -40.36 10.64
N ASN A 28 4.62 -40.93 11.00
CA ASN A 28 3.44 -40.92 10.14
C ASN A 28 2.76 -39.56 10.17
N THR A 29 2.64 -38.94 11.34
CA THR A 29 2.13 -37.57 11.48
C THR A 29 3.02 -36.57 10.75
N LEU A 30 4.34 -36.68 10.90
CA LEU A 30 5.28 -35.83 10.18
C LEU A 30 5.16 -35.98 8.66
N TYR A 31 5.10 -37.23 8.17
CA TYR A 31 4.88 -37.51 6.75
C TYR A 31 3.56 -36.92 6.25
N ALA A 32 2.46 -37.13 6.98
CA ALA A 32 1.16 -36.58 6.63
C ALA A 32 1.18 -35.05 6.54
N HIS A 33 1.85 -34.36 7.46
CA HIS A 33 2.01 -32.91 7.41
C HIS A 33 2.82 -32.43 6.21
N ILE A 34 3.89 -33.14 5.85
CA ILE A 34 4.69 -32.81 4.65
C ILE A 34 3.87 -33.04 3.38
N VAL A 35 3.15 -34.16 3.29
CA VAL A 35 2.28 -34.47 2.14
C VAL A 35 1.18 -33.42 1.97
N ASP A 36 0.47 -33.08 3.05
CA ASP A 36 -0.55 -32.03 3.05
C ASP A 36 0.02 -30.69 2.57
N LEU A 37 1.22 -30.33 3.05
CA LEU A 37 1.87 -29.09 2.62
C LEU A 37 2.28 -29.10 1.14
N LEU A 38 2.80 -30.22 0.64
CA LEU A 38 3.14 -30.38 -0.78
C LEU A 38 1.89 -30.27 -1.68
N LEU A 39 0.78 -30.86 -1.27
CA LEU A 39 -0.50 -30.74 -1.97
C LEU A 39 -1.00 -29.29 -1.97
N LYS A 40 -0.87 -28.57 -0.85
CA LYS A 40 -1.21 -27.14 -0.77
C LYS A 40 -0.33 -26.28 -1.69
N ILE A 41 0.97 -26.54 -1.74
CA ILE A 41 1.90 -25.84 -2.65
C ILE A 41 1.50 -26.10 -4.11
N HIS A 42 1.15 -27.35 -4.44
CA HIS A 42 0.68 -27.70 -5.79
C HIS A 42 -0.65 -27.01 -6.13
N ALA A 43 -1.61 -26.93 -5.20
CA ALA A 43 -2.85 -26.18 -5.41
C ALA A 43 -2.59 -24.67 -5.64
N MET A 44 -1.57 -24.09 -5.00
CA MET A 44 -1.18 -22.71 -5.21
C MET A 44 -0.69 -22.42 -6.62
N LYS A 45 -0.05 -23.38 -7.30
CA LYS A 45 0.32 -23.27 -8.72
C LYS A 45 -0.88 -22.94 -9.61
N ILE A 46 -2.00 -23.63 -9.37
CA ILE A 46 -3.25 -23.42 -10.10
C ILE A 46 -3.78 -22.02 -9.81
N SER A 47 -3.75 -21.61 -8.53
CA SER A 47 -4.18 -20.27 -8.11
C SER A 47 -3.37 -19.15 -8.76
N VAL A 48 -2.04 -19.28 -8.84
CA VAL A 48 -1.15 -18.32 -9.52
C VAL A 48 -1.45 -18.24 -11.02
N THR A 49 -1.67 -19.39 -11.66
CA THR A 49 -1.99 -19.47 -13.09
C THR A 49 -3.35 -18.80 -13.38
N ASN A 50 -4.35 -19.05 -12.53
CA ASN A 50 -5.67 -18.43 -12.64
C ASN A 50 -5.59 -16.92 -12.42
N LEU A 51 -4.85 -16.46 -11.41
CA LEU A 51 -4.62 -15.03 -11.16
C LEU A 51 -3.99 -14.35 -12.39
N GLY A 52 -2.96 -14.96 -12.99
CA GLY A 52 -2.36 -14.46 -14.23
C GLY A 52 -3.38 -14.36 -15.38
N ALA A 53 -4.20 -15.40 -15.56
CA ALA A 53 -5.25 -15.40 -16.59
C ALA A 53 -6.32 -14.32 -16.34
N GLN A 54 -6.70 -14.06 -15.09
CA GLN A 54 -7.64 -13.00 -14.72
C GLN A 54 -7.08 -11.61 -15.03
N VAL A 55 -5.80 -11.38 -14.73
CA VAL A 55 -5.11 -10.11 -15.04
C VAL A 55 -5.00 -9.93 -16.56
N ASP A 56 -4.60 -10.97 -17.29
CA ASP A 56 -4.54 -10.93 -18.75
C ASP A 56 -5.93 -10.74 -19.41
N HIS A 57 -6.98 -11.27 -18.80
CA HIS A 57 -8.36 -11.03 -19.25
C HIS A 57 -8.77 -9.58 -19.00
N PHE A 58 -8.54 -9.07 -17.79
CA PHE A 58 -8.82 -7.68 -17.42
C PHE A 58 -8.04 -6.67 -18.28
N CYS A 59 -6.80 -6.97 -18.63
CA CYS A 59 -6.01 -6.16 -19.58
C CYS A 59 -6.66 -6.08 -20.98
N ARG A 60 -7.36 -7.14 -21.41
CA ARG A 60 -7.96 -7.25 -22.75
C ARG A 60 -9.39 -6.74 -22.81
N THR A 61 -10.12 -6.78 -21.71
CA THR A 61 -11.51 -6.33 -21.68
C THR A 61 -11.60 -4.81 -21.53
N MET A 62 -12.46 -4.22 -22.34
CA MET A 62 -12.91 -2.84 -22.20
C MET A 62 -14.03 -2.80 -21.15
N GLU A 63 -13.75 -3.27 -19.93
CA GLU A 63 -14.70 -3.14 -18.81
C GLU A 63 -15.05 -1.65 -18.59
N GLU A 64 -16.27 -1.40 -18.13
CA GLU A 64 -16.77 -0.06 -17.79
C GLU A 64 -15.74 0.70 -16.96
N GLU A 65 -15.32 1.89 -17.45
CA GLU A 65 -14.22 2.66 -16.86
C GLU A 65 -14.42 2.94 -15.37
N SER A 66 -15.66 3.08 -14.91
CA SER A 66 -16.00 3.35 -13.51
C SER A 66 -15.62 2.24 -12.52
N ASN A 67 -15.52 0.98 -12.97
CA ASN A 67 -15.22 -0.16 -12.10
C ASN A 67 -13.74 -0.59 -12.13
N ARG A 68 -12.94 -0.02 -13.02
CA ARG A 68 -11.54 -0.41 -13.21
C ARG A 68 -10.67 -0.23 -11.95
N PRO A 69 -10.72 0.90 -11.20
CA PRO A 69 -9.91 1.06 -9.99
C PRO A 69 -10.18 -0.03 -8.94
N LEU A 70 -11.46 -0.30 -8.67
CA LEU A 70 -11.86 -1.33 -7.71
C LEU A 70 -11.41 -2.72 -8.16
N ARG A 71 -11.51 -3.02 -9.46
CA ARG A 71 -11.06 -4.31 -10.00
C ARG A 71 -9.55 -4.49 -9.89
N ILE A 72 -8.76 -3.43 -10.12
CA ILE A 72 -7.31 -3.42 -9.92
C ILE A 72 -6.99 -3.70 -8.44
N GLU A 73 -7.63 -3.01 -7.51
CA GLU A 73 -7.42 -3.21 -6.06
C GLU A 73 -7.74 -4.65 -5.62
N LEU A 74 -8.83 -5.23 -6.13
CA LEU A 74 -9.19 -6.63 -5.85
C LEU A 74 -8.14 -7.61 -6.38
N LEU A 75 -7.64 -7.41 -7.61
CA LEU A 75 -6.60 -8.25 -8.19
C LEU A 75 -5.26 -8.10 -7.45
N GLN A 76 -4.89 -6.89 -7.04
CA GLN A 76 -3.71 -6.65 -6.20
C GLN A 76 -3.84 -7.36 -4.84
N THR A 77 -5.01 -7.28 -4.20
CA THR A 77 -5.29 -7.97 -2.93
C THR A 77 -5.18 -9.48 -3.09
N ALA A 78 -5.72 -10.04 -4.19
CA ALA A 78 -5.58 -11.45 -4.50
C ALA A 78 -4.11 -11.85 -4.71
N ALA A 79 -3.34 -11.05 -5.46
CA ALA A 79 -1.91 -11.27 -5.67
C ALA A 79 -1.12 -11.28 -4.35
N TRP A 80 -1.37 -10.32 -3.46
CA TRP A 80 -0.75 -10.26 -2.13
C TRP A 80 -1.07 -11.50 -1.31
N LYS A 81 -2.35 -11.89 -1.24
CA LYS A 81 -2.77 -13.10 -0.53
C LYS A 81 -2.03 -14.34 -1.03
N THR A 82 -1.98 -14.53 -2.35
CA THR A 82 -1.29 -15.66 -2.99
C THR A 82 0.21 -15.66 -2.68
N GLN A 83 0.85 -14.49 -2.71
CA GLN A 83 2.28 -14.36 -2.38
C GLN A 83 2.56 -14.76 -0.92
N TYR A 84 1.79 -14.23 0.04
CA TYR A 84 1.97 -14.55 1.44
C TYR A 84 1.73 -16.02 1.75
N GLN A 85 0.75 -16.66 1.11
CA GLN A 85 0.52 -18.09 1.26
C GLN A 85 1.72 -18.92 0.77
N LEU A 86 2.30 -18.58 -0.38
CA LEU A 86 3.50 -19.26 -0.88
C LEU A 86 4.70 -19.12 0.06
N LEU A 87 4.96 -17.90 0.57
CA LEU A 87 6.04 -17.65 1.54
C LEU A 87 5.84 -18.41 2.85
N LEU A 88 4.58 -18.46 3.33
CA LEU A 88 4.23 -19.24 4.52
C LEU A 88 4.49 -20.74 4.30
N TYR A 89 4.12 -21.27 3.13
CA TYR A 89 4.35 -22.68 2.81
C TYR A 89 5.82 -23.00 2.62
N GLU A 90 6.61 -22.10 2.01
CA GLU A 90 8.06 -22.25 1.91
C GLU A 90 8.71 -22.34 3.30
N THR A 91 8.34 -21.42 4.19
CA THR A 91 8.86 -21.39 5.57
C THR A 91 8.48 -22.65 6.34
N ARG A 92 7.20 -23.06 6.27
CA ARG A 92 6.72 -24.28 6.93
C ARG A 92 7.38 -25.54 6.37
N LEU A 93 7.67 -25.58 5.08
CA LEU A 93 8.36 -26.70 4.45
C LEU A 93 9.78 -26.81 5.01
N ASP A 94 10.48 -25.68 5.10
CA ASP A 94 11.83 -25.62 5.67
C ASP A 94 11.86 -26.10 7.12
N ASP A 95 10.89 -25.65 7.93
CA ASP A 95 10.73 -26.11 9.33
C ASP A 95 10.46 -27.62 9.40
N LEU A 96 9.53 -28.14 8.59
CA LEU A 96 9.18 -29.55 8.59
C LEU A 96 10.35 -30.44 8.14
N LEU A 97 11.19 -29.96 7.23
CA LEU A 97 12.35 -30.71 6.70
C LEU A 97 13.52 -30.83 7.69
N ILE A 98 13.48 -30.11 8.81
CA ILE A 98 14.45 -30.27 9.90
C ILE A 98 14.15 -31.58 10.67
N TYR A 99 12.87 -31.92 10.87
CA TYR A 99 12.47 -33.06 11.71
C TYR A 99 12.97 -34.42 11.21
N PRO A 100 12.91 -34.79 9.92
CA PRO A 100 13.43 -36.08 9.46
C PRO A 100 14.92 -36.24 9.78
N LYS A 101 15.71 -35.17 9.61
CA LYS A 101 17.15 -35.18 9.92
C LYS A 101 17.39 -35.39 11.41
N LEU A 102 16.62 -34.71 12.27
CA LEU A 102 16.68 -34.89 13.72
C LEU A 102 16.26 -36.30 14.12
N MET A 103 15.15 -36.82 13.60
CA MET A 103 14.65 -38.16 13.92
C MET A 103 15.62 -39.26 13.47
N ILE A 104 16.28 -39.10 12.32
CA ILE A 104 17.33 -40.02 11.85
C ILE A 104 18.55 -39.95 12.79
N ALA A 105 19.00 -38.75 13.13
CA ALA A 105 20.12 -38.55 14.04
C ALA A 105 19.86 -39.13 15.45
N THR A 106 18.63 -39.04 15.95
CA THR A 106 18.22 -39.61 17.25
C THR A 106 17.86 -41.10 17.18
N LYS A 107 17.90 -41.72 15.98
CA LYS A 107 17.51 -43.11 15.72
C LYS A 107 16.03 -43.41 16.00
N ASN A 108 15.18 -42.39 15.97
CA ASN A 108 13.72 -42.55 16.03
C ASN A 108 13.12 -42.89 14.65
N LEU A 109 13.89 -42.70 13.57
CA LEU A 109 13.50 -43.01 12.20
C LEU A 109 14.71 -43.57 11.44
N ASP A 110 14.50 -44.65 10.70
CA ASP A 110 15.53 -45.17 9.80
C ASP A 110 15.52 -44.40 8.47
N GLU A 111 16.71 -44.06 7.95
CA GLU A 111 16.86 -43.27 6.73
C GLU A 111 16.27 -43.98 5.50
N LYS A 112 16.34 -45.31 5.43
CA LYS A 112 15.75 -46.07 4.32
C LYS A 112 14.23 -46.03 4.40
N VAL A 113 13.67 -46.19 5.60
CA VAL A 113 12.22 -46.09 5.82
C VAL A 113 11.71 -44.71 5.40
N TRP A 114 12.39 -43.63 5.80
CA TRP A 114 12.04 -42.28 5.37
C TRP A 114 12.11 -42.11 3.84
N THR A 115 13.17 -42.64 3.22
CA THR A 115 13.36 -42.59 1.76
C THR A 115 12.24 -43.35 1.03
N GLU A 116 11.86 -44.52 1.53
CA GLU A 116 10.76 -45.33 0.97
C GLU A 116 9.40 -44.62 1.14
N MET A 117 9.16 -43.96 2.29
CA MET A 117 7.96 -43.15 2.51
C MET A 117 7.88 -41.98 1.51
N MET A 118 8.96 -41.22 1.34
CA MET A 118 9.00 -40.08 0.41
C MET A 118 9.01 -40.49 -1.08
N ALA A 119 9.36 -41.74 -1.38
CA ALA A 119 9.31 -42.30 -2.73
C ALA A 119 7.89 -42.74 -3.14
N GLN A 120 6.92 -42.74 -2.22
CA GLN A 120 5.54 -43.04 -2.56
C GLN A 120 5.00 -41.97 -3.51
N PRO A 121 4.30 -42.37 -4.60
CA PRO A 121 3.72 -41.40 -5.52
C PRO A 121 2.61 -40.62 -4.81
N LEU A 122 2.78 -39.30 -4.76
CA LEU A 122 1.72 -38.39 -4.33
C LEU A 122 0.93 -37.97 -5.56
N LEU A 123 -0.39 -38.08 -5.49
CA LEU A 123 -1.31 -37.70 -6.55
C LEU A 123 -2.18 -36.54 -6.08
N ASP A 124 -2.42 -35.57 -6.95
CA ASP A 124 -3.41 -34.52 -6.71
C ASP A 124 -4.85 -35.01 -6.96
N ILE A 125 -5.82 -34.09 -6.84
CA ILE A 125 -7.24 -34.37 -7.11
C ILE A 125 -7.53 -34.82 -8.55
N ASP A 126 -6.63 -34.55 -9.50
CA ASP A 126 -6.73 -34.93 -10.90
C ASP A 126 -5.91 -36.20 -11.21
N GLU A 127 -5.45 -36.92 -10.19
CA GLU A 127 -4.53 -38.06 -10.29
C GLU A 127 -3.18 -37.72 -10.96
N LYS A 128 -2.76 -36.46 -10.96
CA LYS A 128 -1.46 -36.03 -11.48
C LYS A 128 -0.39 -36.18 -10.41
N PRO A 129 0.82 -36.65 -10.77
CA PRO A 129 1.90 -36.78 -9.82
C PRO A 129 2.35 -35.42 -9.29
N VAL A 130 2.42 -35.30 -7.96
CA VAL A 130 2.96 -34.16 -7.24
C VAL A 130 4.47 -34.37 -7.03
N ASN A 131 5.24 -33.30 -7.18
CA ASN A 131 6.67 -33.36 -7.03
C ASN A 131 7.08 -33.49 -5.55
N THR A 132 7.79 -34.57 -5.21
CA THR A 132 8.31 -34.81 -3.85
C THR A 132 9.76 -34.36 -3.68
N ASP A 133 10.46 -33.97 -4.76
CA ASP A 133 11.82 -33.42 -4.67
C ASP A 133 11.77 -31.98 -4.16
N PHE A 134 12.14 -31.77 -2.91
CA PHE A 134 12.13 -30.47 -2.24
C PHE A 134 12.95 -29.40 -2.96
N SER A 135 14.02 -29.76 -3.67
CA SER A 135 14.82 -28.81 -4.45
C SER A 135 14.07 -28.34 -5.69
N GLN A 136 13.24 -29.20 -6.26
CA GLN A 136 12.35 -28.84 -7.37
C GLN A 136 11.15 -28.04 -6.87
N VAL A 137 10.52 -28.45 -5.77
CA VAL A 137 9.41 -27.73 -5.13
C VAL A 137 9.81 -26.30 -4.77
N ARG A 138 10.99 -26.10 -4.15
CA ARG A 138 11.48 -24.75 -3.83
C ARG A 138 11.70 -23.90 -5.08
N ARG A 139 12.28 -24.48 -6.15
CA ARG A 139 12.43 -23.77 -7.44
C ARG A 139 11.08 -23.40 -8.05
N GLU A 140 10.08 -24.27 -7.91
CA GLU A 140 8.72 -24.00 -8.36
C GLU A 140 8.08 -22.84 -7.56
N ILE A 141 8.20 -22.84 -6.23
CA ILE A 141 7.74 -21.71 -5.39
C ILE A 141 8.38 -20.40 -5.85
N GLN A 142 9.69 -20.37 -6.06
CA GLN A 142 10.40 -19.16 -6.50
C GLN A 142 9.95 -18.70 -7.90
N THR A 143 9.69 -19.65 -8.81
CA THR A 143 9.13 -19.34 -10.14
C THR A 143 7.73 -18.71 -10.02
N HIS A 144 6.91 -19.21 -9.11
CA HIS A 144 5.57 -18.67 -8.86
C HIS A 144 5.63 -17.27 -8.23
N LEU A 145 6.54 -17.03 -7.28
CA LEU A 145 6.77 -15.70 -6.70
C LEU A 145 7.18 -14.69 -7.77
N GLN A 146 8.10 -15.05 -8.68
CA GLN A 146 8.50 -14.19 -9.81
C GLN A 146 7.32 -13.90 -10.76
N THR A 147 6.43 -14.87 -10.95
CA THR A 147 5.21 -14.70 -11.75
C THR A 147 4.26 -13.69 -11.09
N ILE A 148 4.09 -13.77 -9.77
CA ILE A 148 3.29 -12.81 -9.00
C ILE A 148 3.90 -11.40 -9.06
N GLU A 149 5.23 -11.26 -8.97
CA GLU A 149 5.89 -9.95 -9.14
C GLU A 149 5.65 -9.35 -10.53
N LYS A 150 5.63 -10.19 -11.57
CA LYS A 150 5.25 -9.74 -12.93
C LYS A 150 3.80 -9.26 -12.96
N ILE A 151 2.88 -9.97 -12.30
CA ILE A 151 1.47 -9.56 -12.18
C ILE A 151 1.35 -8.21 -11.46
N PHE A 152 2.08 -7.98 -10.36
CA PHE A 152 2.07 -6.69 -9.67
C PHE A 152 2.49 -5.55 -10.58
N ARG A 153 3.58 -5.71 -11.34
CA ARG A 153 4.02 -4.70 -12.31
C ARG A 153 2.97 -4.41 -13.38
N GLN A 154 2.24 -5.42 -13.85
CA GLN A 154 1.16 -5.20 -14.81
C GLN A 154 0.00 -4.41 -14.19
N LEU A 155 -0.38 -4.74 -12.95
CA LEU A 155 -1.45 -4.04 -12.24
C LEU A 155 -1.07 -2.60 -11.90
N GLU A 156 0.19 -2.32 -11.54
CA GLU A 156 0.71 -0.97 -11.30
C GLU A 156 0.65 -0.11 -12.56
N LEU A 157 1.05 -0.65 -13.72
CA LEU A 157 0.94 0.06 -15.00
C LEU A 157 -0.51 0.40 -15.37
N LEU A 158 -1.46 -0.48 -15.04
CA LEU A 158 -2.88 -0.24 -15.26
C LEU A 158 -3.42 0.83 -14.31
N ASP A 159 -2.99 0.81 -13.04
CA ASP A 159 -3.36 1.81 -12.04
C ASP A 159 -2.89 3.20 -12.47
N ASP A 160 -1.65 3.31 -12.93
CA ASP A 160 -1.09 4.55 -13.50
C ASP A 160 -1.84 5.02 -14.75
N GLU A 161 -2.31 4.10 -15.60
CA GLU A 161 -3.12 4.45 -16.78
C GLU A 161 -4.48 5.02 -16.36
N VAL A 162 -5.15 4.37 -15.40
CA VAL A 162 -6.46 4.81 -14.88
C VAL A 162 -6.31 6.17 -14.19
N GLY A 163 -5.31 6.34 -13.32
CA GLY A 163 -5.04 7.61 -12.65
C GLY A 163 -4.72 8.75 -13.64
N ARG A 164 -3.99 8.47 -14.73
CA ARG A 164 -3.74 9.46 -15.79
C ARG A 164 -5.02 9.85 -16.53
N LYS A 165 -5.93 8.92 -16.82
CA LYS A 165 -7.22 9.22 -17.46
C LYS A 165 -8.09 10.10 -16.56
N GLU A 166 -8.26 9.73 -15.29
CA GLU A 166 -9.00 10.51 -14.31
C GLU A 166 -8.44 11.93 -14.15
N TYR A 167 -7.10 12.06 -14.14
CA TYR A 167 -6.44 13.35 -14.12
C TYR A 167 -6.76 14.20 -15.36
N ILE A 168 -6.69 13.61 -16.56
CA ILE A 168 -7.02 14.30 -17.82
C ILE A 168 -8.48 14.73 -17.84
N GLU A 169 -9.42 13.89 -17.39
CA GLU A 169 -10.84 14.23 -17.32
C GLU A 169 -11.12 15.36 -16.34
N THR A 170 -10.49 15.30 -15.16
CA THR A 170 -10.56 16.37 -14.15
C THR A 170 -10.04 17.68 -14.75
N LYS A 171 -8.91 17.66 -15.46
CA LYS A 171 -8.35 18.86 -16.12
C LYS A 171 -9.25 19.38 -17.23
N LYS A 172 -9.86 18.51 -18.04
CA LYS A 172 -10.85 18.91 -19.06
C LYS A 172 -12.05 19.59 -18.43
N PHE A 173 -12.55 19.04 -17.31
CA PHE A 173 -13.64 19.64 -16.55
C PHE A 173 -13.26 21.01 -15.97
N GLU A 174 -12.09 21.12 -15.32
CA GLU A 174 -11.58 22.40 -14.80
C GLU A 174 -11.47 23.46 -15.90
N ILE A 175 -10.88 23.11 -17.06
CA ILE A 175 -10.76 24.00 -18.21
C ILE A 175 -12.16 24.43 -18.71
N LYS A 176 -13.12 23.50 -18.75
CA LYS A 176 -14.50 23.82 -19.16
C LYS A 176 -15.16 24.79 -18.18
N VAL A 177 -15.02 24.57 -16.87
CA VAL A 177 -15.54 25.48 -15.83
C VAL A 177 -14.90 26.86 -15.94
N LEU A 178 -13.58 26.95 -16.12
CA LEU A 178 -12.87 28.21 -16.28
C LEU A 178 -13.34 28.98 -17.54
N LYS A 179 -13.58 28.28 -18.65
CA LYS A 179 -14.13 28.89 -19.87
C LYS A 179 -15.53 29.48 -19.64
N GLU A 180 -16.42 28.75 -18.97
CA GLU A 180 -17.77 29.25 -18.65
C GLU A 180 -17.72 30.44 -17.69
N LEU A 181 -16.87 30.40 -16.67
CA LEU A 181 -16.67 31.53 -15.75
C LEU A 181 -16.14 32.77 -16.47
N THR A 182 -15.20 32.60 -17.40
CA THR A 182 -14.67 33.70 -18.23
C THR A 182 -15.78 34.29 -19.11
N ALA A 183 -16.61 33.46 -19.74
CA ALA A 183 -17.74 33.91 -20.55
C ALA A 183 -18.81 34.66 -19.71
N ILE A 184 -19.03 34.26 -18.46
CA ILE A 184 -19.92 34.99 -17.53
C ILE A 184 -19.31 36.35 -17.18
N GLN A 185 -18.01 36.41 -16.88
CA GLN A 185 -17.30 37.65 -16.57
C GLN A 185 -17.37 38.65 -17.74
N GLU A 186 -17.11 38.20 -18.97
CA GLU A 186 -17.23 39.03 -20.18
C GLU A 186 -18.65 39.60 -20.36
N LYS A 187 -19.69 38.80 -20.09
CA LYS A 187 -21.09 39.28 -20.11
C LYS A 187 -21.35 40.33 -19.04
N LEU A 188 -20.84 40.15 -17.83
CA LEU A 188 -20.96 41.12 -16.73
C LEU A 188 -20.25 42.43 -17.07
N ASP A 189 -19.07 42.38 -17.67
CA ASP A 189 -18.30 43.56 -18.09
C ASP A 189 -19.03 44.31 -19.21
N HIS A 190 -19.61 43.60 -20.18
CA HIS A 190 -20.47 44.20 -21.21
C HIS A 190 -21.69 44.92 -20.63
N MET A 191 -22.33 44.35 -19.59
CA MET A 191 -23.46 45.01 -18.92
C MET A 191 -23.03 46.28 -18.17
N HIS A 192 -21.85 46.31 -17.55
CA HIS A 192 -21.33 47.50 -16.87
C HIS A 192 -21.05 48.64 -17.85
N ILE A 193 -20.50 48.33 -19.03
CA ILE A 193 -20.20 49.34 -20.07
C ILE A 193 -21.50 49.96 -20.63
N HIS A 194 -22.55 49.18 -20.81
CA HIS A 194 -23.80 49.66 -21.42
C HIS A 194 -24.87 50.15 -20.42
N GLY A 195 -24.81 49.74 -19.15
CA GLY A 195 -25.73 50.16 -18.09
C GLY A 195 -25.48 51.58 -17.54
N GLY A 196 -24.31 52.17 -17.80
CA GLY A 196 -23.90 53.47 -17.25
C GLY A 196 -24.55 54.73 -17.86
N ARG A 197 -25.46 54.61 -18.84
CA ARG A 197 -26.22 55.76 -19.40
C ARG A 197 -27.57 56.00 -18.71
N GLY A 198 -27.72 55.56 -17.47
CA GLY A 198 -28.76 56.08 -16.59
C GLY A 198 -28.48 57.55 -16.30
N LYS A 199 -29.34 58.46 -16.80
CA LYS A 199 -29.32 59.90 -16.49
C LYS A 199 -29.27 60.11 -14.97
N THR A 200 -28.09 60.37 -14.42
CA THR A 200 -27.95 60.81 -13.04
C THR A 200 -28.42 62.25 -12.94
N VAL A 201 -29.65 62.41 -12.44
CA VAL A 201 -30.08 63.64 -11.79
C VAL A 201 -29.08 63.89 -10.66
N ARG A 202 -28.32 64.99 -10.75
CA ARG A 202 -27.39 65.47 -9.72
C ARG A 202 -28.08 65.53 -8.35
N PRO A 203 -27.51 64.92 -7.30
CA PRO A 203 -27.60 65.46 -5.95
C PRO A 203 -26.22 66.03 -5.58
N GLY A 204 -26.18 67.30 -5.21
CA GLY A 204 -24.97 67.96 -4.76
C GLY A 204 -24.46 67.41 -3.41
N GLY A 205 -23.14 67.49 -3.23
CA GLY A 205 -22.41 67.20 -1.98
C GLY A 205 -21.95 65.74 -1.93
N GLY A 206 -20.67 65.38 -2.00
CA GLY A 206 -19.45 66.11 -1.68
C GLY A 206 -18.81 65.50 -0.44
N VAL A 207 -18.21 64.30 -0.54
CA VAL A 207 -17.08 63.88 0.30
C VAL A 207 -16.25 62.84 -0.45
N SER A 208 -14.94 63.07 -0.42
CA SER A 208 -13.81 62.29 -0.90
C SER A 208 -13.68 60.92 -0.23
N SER A 209 -13.42 59.86 -1.00
CA SER A 209 -12.78 58.61 -0.54
C SER A 209 -12.12 57.87 -1.70
N ASP A 210 -10.79 58.01 -1.82
CA ASP A 210 -9.92 57.17 -2.65
C ASP A 210 -9.78 55.78 -2.01
N LEU A 211 -10.27 54.74 -2.68
CA LEU A 211 -9.96 53.34 -2.37
C LEU A 211 -10.01 52.53 -3.67
N SER A 212 -8.91 52.57 -4.41
CA SER A 212 -8.67 51.72 -5.58
C SER A 212 -8.01 50.43 -5.10
N LEU A 213 -8.78 49.35 -5.02
CA LEU A 213 -8.29 48.00 -4.79
C LEU A 213 -8.09 47.32 -6.15
N HIS A 214 -6.87 47.34 -6.66
CA HIS A 214 -6.42 46.50 -7.76
C HIS A 214 -6.09 45.10 -7.22
N TYR A 215 -7.00 44.14 -7.38
CA TYR A 215 -6.66 42.73 -7.33
C TYR A 215 -6.12 42.32 -8.70
N GLY A 216 -4.81 42.49 -8.90
CA GLY A 216 -4.09 41.89 -10.01
C GLY A 216 -3.80 40.43 -9.70
N ILE A 217 -4.59 39.53 -10.28
CA ILE A 217 -4.27 38.10 -10.31
C ILE A 217 -3.81 37.79 -11.74
N ASP A 218 -2.49 37.88 -11.97
CA ASP A 218 -1.87 37.44 -13.22
C ASP A 218 -1.77 35.91 -13.23
N PHE A 219 -2.71 35.25 -13.90
CA PHE A 219 -2.61 33.82 -14.24
C PHE A 219 -1.95 33.66 -15.62
N ASN A 220 -0.62 33.65 -15.63
CA ASN A 220 0.14 33.26 -16.81
C ASN A 220 0.78 31.89 -16.56
N TYR A 221 0.07 30.82 -16.91
CA TYR A 221 0.61 29.46 -16.91
C TYR A 221 1.19 29.17 -18.30
N PRO A 222 2.49 28.84 -18.43
CA PRO A 222 3.04 28.44 -19.72
C PRO A 222 2.54 27.04 -20.07
N TYR A 223 1.83 26.97 -21.19
CA TYR A 223 1.39 25.74 -21.83
C TYR A 223 2.60 25.09 -22.51
N TYR A 224 3.14 24.00 -21.93
CA TYR A 224 4.15 23.19 -22.60
C TYR A 224 3.45 22.21 -23.54
N SER A 225 3.59 22.47 -24.83
CA SER A 225 3.32 21.49 -25.88
C SER A 225 4.59 20.66 -26.05
N ASP A 226 4.54 19.39 -25.67
CA ASP A 226 5.61 18.43 -25.94
C ASP A 226 5.76 18.25 -27.47
N SER A 227 6.82 18.84 -28.02
CA SER A 227 7.28 18.59 -29.38
C SER A 227 8.60 17.85 -29.28
N GLU A 228 8.55 16.54 -29.53
CA GLU A 228 9.72 15.68 -29.67
C GLU A 228 10.58 16.17 -30.85
N HIS A 229 11.80 16.64 -30.56
CA HIS A 229 12.85 16.80 -31.55
C HIS A 229 14.06 15.99 -31.12
N SER A 230 14.26 14.89 -31.84
CA SER A 230 15.49 14.10 -31.88
C SER A 230 16.51 14.81 -32.76
N ASP A 231 17.65 15.22 -32.21
CA ASP A 231 18.82 15.57 -33.02
C ASP A 231 20.08 14.86 -32.51
N GLU A 232 20.80 14.36 -33.50
CA GLU A 232 21.92 13.44 -33.47
C GLU A 232 23.20 14.09 -32.94
N LYS A 233 24.01 13.30 -32.25
CA LYS A 233 25.35 13.64 -31.76
C LYS A 233 26.37 13.58 -32.89
N GLU A 234 27.15 14.64 -33.07
CA GLU A 234 28.47 14.58 -33.71
C GLU A 234 29.59 14.68 -32.66
N GLU A 235 30.47 13.68 -32.68
CA GLU A 235 31.75 13.64 -31.97
C GLU A 235 32.75 14.63 -32.56
N ALA A 236 33.52 15.30 -31.70
CA ALA A 236 34.85 15.77 -32.06
C ALA A 236 35.81 15.61 -30.87
N THR A 237 36.84 14.80 -31.12
CA THR A 237 38.05 14.59 -30.33
C THR A 237 38.87 15.86 -30.23
N GLU A 238 39.49 16.14 -29.07
CA GLU A 238 40.83 16.71 -29.05
C GLU A 238 41.57 16.53 -27.72
N GLU A 239 42.86 16.28 -27.91
CA GLU A 239 43.90 15.79 -27.01
C GLU A 239 44.74 16.99 -26.52
N LYS A 240 45.11 17.09 -25.23
CA LYS A 240 46.31 17.84 -24.79
C LYS A 240 46.73 17.65 -23.32
N THR A 241 47.82 16.89 -23.18
CA THR A 241 49.07 17.14 -22.40
C THR A 241 49.10 17.92 -21.07
N LEU A 242 49.68 17.24 -20.07
CA LEU A 242 50.66 17.65 -19.02
C LEU A 242 50.58 19.06 -18.40
N GLU A 243 50.60 19.12 -17.06
CA GLU A 243 51.78 19.61 -16.32
C GLU A 243 51.71 19.31 -14.80
N GLU A 244 52.90 19.10 -14.24
CA GLU A 244 53.21 18.69 -12.87
C GLU A 244 53.00 19.83 -11.85
N GLY A 245 52.61 19.48 -10.62
CA GLY A 245 52.46 20.44 -9.53
C GLY A 245 52.59 19.79 -8.16
N THR A 246 53.83 19.63 -7.71
CA THR A 246 54.24 19.16 -6.39
C THR A 246 53.94 20.21 -5.32
N HIS A 247 53.12 19.92 -4.29
CA HIS A 247 53.22 20.63 -3.00
C HIS A 247 52.87 19.77 -1.79
N ARG A 248 53.89 19.62 -0.94
CA ARG A 248 53.87 19.12 0.44
C ARG A 248 52.99 20.02 1.31
N SER A 249 52.31 19.43 2.32
CA SER A 249 52.25 19.97 3.69
C SER A 249 51.57 18.96 4.62
N ALA A 250 52.35 18.46 5.58
CA ALA A 250 51.90 17.63 6.69
C ALA A 250 51.29 18.51 7.79
N GLY A 251 50.11 18.13 8.29
CA GLY A 251 49.50 18.66 9.50
C GLY A 251 49.12 17.51 10.43
N LYS A 252 49.84 17.38 11.54
CA LYS A 252 49.57 16.44 12.64
C LYS A 252 48.36 16.93 13.44
N GLU A 253 47.36 16.08 13.62
CA GLU A 253 46.35 16.24 14.69
C GLU A 253 46.39 15.03 15.63
N GLY A 254 46.50 15.33 16.93
CA GLY A 254 46.63 14.35 18.00
C GLY A 254 45.32 13.70 18.42
N PRO A 255 45.38 12.65 19.26
CA PRO A 255 44.23 11.83 19.62
C PRO A 255 43.33 12.54 20.64
N ARG A 256 42.02 12.48 20.42
CA ARG A 256 41.00 12.88 21.40
C ARG A 256 40.49 11.64 22.13
N ASP A 257 40.49 11.74 23.46
CA ASP A 257 40.05 10.72 24.39
C ASP A 257 38.55 10.36 24.26
N LEU A 258 38.27 9.06 24.26
CA LEU A 258 36.93 8.47 24.32
C LEU A 258 36.47 8.30 25.79
N PRO A 259 35.19 8.58 26.13
CA PRO A 259 34.66 8.30 27.47
C PRO A 259 34.39 6.80 27.67
N LYS A 260 34.76 6.31 28.86
CA LYS A 260 34.52 4.94 29.34
C LYS A 260 33.02 4.65 29.49
N LEU A 261 32.59 3.53 28.90
CA LEU A 261 31.29 2.90 29.14
C LEU A 261 31.25 2.29 30.55
N VAL A 262 30.09 2.43 31.19
CA VAL A 262 29.76 1.88 32.51
C VAL A 262 29.06 0.53 32.31
N ASP A 263 29.54 -0.50 33.03
CA ASP A 263 28.94 -1.83 33.09
C ASP A 263 27.56 -1.83 33.77
N PRO A 264 26.54 -2.50 33.20
CA PRO A 264 25.28 -2.75 33.88
C PRO A 264 25.21 -4.22 34.28
N ASP A 265 25.65 -4.54 35.49
CA ASP A 265 25.39 -5.82 36.14
C ASP A 265 24.49 -5.57 37.37
N GLN A 266 23.18 -5.56 37.13
CA GLN A 266 22.17 -5.69 38.18
C GLN A 266 21.10 -6.68 37.72
N SER A 267 21.19 -7.87 38.30
CA SER A 267 20.22 -8.95 38.25
C SER A 267 18.85 -8.48 38.74
N ILE A 268 17.86 -8.51 37.85
CA ILE A 268 16.45 -8.35 38.20
C ILE A 268 15.85 -9.75 38.36
N ASP A 269 15.41 -10.06 39.58
CA ASP A 269 14.74 -11.30 39.96
C ASP A 269 13.51 -11.58 39.07
N SER A 270 13.59 -12.64 38.27
CA SER A 270 12.55 -13.11 37.36
C SER A 270 11.81 -14.31 37.97
N ASP A 271 10.91 -14.08 38.92
CA ASP A 271 10.15 -15.18 39.55
C ASP A 271 8.63 -14.97 39.51
N ARG A 272 8.13 -14.33 38.45
CA ARG A 272 6.69 -14.02 38.36
C ARG A 272 6.14 -13.96 36.93
N SER A 273 6.13 -15.07 36.19
CA SER A 273 5.28 -15.14 34.99
C SER A 273 5.01 -16.55 34.43
N ILE A 274 4.58 -17.51 35.26
CA ILE A 274 4.05 -18.79 34.75
C ILE A 274 2.55 -18.65 34.39
N GLY A 275 1.79 -17.84 35.14
CA GLY A 275 0.36 -17.65 34.90
C GLY A 275 -0.04 -16.87 33.63
N SER A 276 0.88 -16.13 33.01
CA SER A 276 0.59 -15.36 31.78
C SER A 276 0.61 -16.24 30.53
N ARG A 277 1.38 -17.33 30.55
CA ARG A 277 1.66 -18.13 29.34
C ARG A 277 0.50 -19.06 28.99
N GLU A 278 -0.17 -19.62 29.99
CA GLU A 278 -1.39 -20.42 29.81
C GLU A 278 -2.57 -19.55 29.35
N GLN A 279 -2.67 -18.33 29.86
CA GLN A 279 -3.73 -17.39 29.47
C GLN A 279 -3.52 -16.84 28.05
N GLU A 280 -2.27 -16.67 27.62
CA GLU A 280 -1.92 -16.29 26.25
C GLU A 280 -2.17 -17.45 25.27
N SER A 281 -1.81 -18.68 25.65
CA SER A 281 -2.06 -19.86 24.81
C SER A 281 -3.55 -20.14 24.61
N ALA A 282 -4.38 -19.90 25.65
CA ALA A 282 -5.83 -19.99 25.54
C ALA A 282 -6.42 -18.90 24.62
N ARG A 283 -5.89 -17.67 24.67
CA ARG A 283 -6.29 -16.58 23.78
C ARG A 283 -5.90 -16.83 22.32
N ILE A 284 -4.74 -17.44 22.09
CA ILE A 284 -4.30 -17.84 20.75
C ILE A 284 -5.21 -18.93 20.19
N GLN A 285 -5.58 -19.95 20.98
CA GLN A 285 -6.53 -20.98 20.53
C GLN A 285 -7.93 -20.42 20.25
N GLU A 286 -8.41 -19.48 21.07
CA GLU A 286 -9.69 -18.81 20.85
C GLU A 286 -9.69 -17.96 19.56
N ASN A 287 -8.58 -17.28 19.27
CA ASN A 287 -8.42 -16.52 18.03
C ASN A 287 -8.32 -17.42 16.79
N VAL A 288 -7.67 -18.58 16.89
CA VAL A 288 -7.57 -19.56 15.80
C VAL A 288 -8.94 -20.16 15.48
N ALA A 289 -9.69 -20.59 16.49
CA ALA A 289 -11.05 -21.12 16.33
C ALA A 289 -12.03 -20.08 15.75
N PHE A 290 -11.77 -18.79 15.96
CA PHE A 290 -12.57 -17.71 15.38
C PHE A 290 -12.25 -17.43 13.90
N LEU A 291 -11.02 -17.68 13.45
CA LEU A 291 -10.59 -17.47 12.06
C LEU A 291 -10.92 -18.64 11.14
N GLU A 292 -11.07 -19.84 11.68
CA GLU A 292 -11.37 -21.07 10.93
C GLU A 292 -12.64 -20.96 10.05
N PRO A 293 -13.76 -20.36 10.51
CA PRO A 293 -14.94 -20.16 9.66
C PRO A 293 -14.81 -19.04 8.61
N LEU A 294 -13.85 -18.12 8.77
CA LEU A 294 -13.62 -17.00 7.84
C LEU A 294 -12.65 -17.37 6.71
N LEU A 295 -11.86 -18.44 6.89
CA LEU A 295 -10.99 -19.01 5.86
C LEU A 295 -11.70 -20.00 4.94
N GLY A 296 -13.01 -20.20 5.14
CA GLY A 296 -13.90 -20.91 4.23
C GLY A 296 -13.82 -22.42 4.38
N GLU A 297 -14.98 -23.02 4.63
CA GLU A 297 -15.30 -24.32 4.04
C GLU A 297 -14.81 -24.30 2.59
N GLU A 298 -14.00 -25.29 2.22
CA GLU A 298 -13.61 -25.55 0.85
C GLU A 298 -14.88 -25.49 0.00
N VAL A 299 -15.02 -24.43 -0.79
CA VAL A 299 -16.07 -24.34 -1.79
C VAL A 299 -15.78 -25.47 -2.75
N ASN A 300 -16.50 -26.58 -2.58
CA ASN A 300 -16.58 -27.65 -3.54
C ASN A 300 -17.31 -27.09 -4.75
N ILE A 301 -16.58 -26.35 -5.60
CA ILE A 301 -17.08 -25.82 -6.86
C ILE A 301 -17.24 -27.04 -7.77
N ASP A 302 -18.46 -27.55 -7.89
CA ASP A 302 -18.82 -28.58 -8.87
C ASP A 302 -18.63 -28.00 -10.28
N PHE A 303 -17.54 -28.40 -10.94
CA PHE A 303 -17.06 -27.87 -12.22
C PHE A 303 -17.89 -28.33 -13.45
N LYS A 304 -19.15 -28.76 -13.27
CA LYS A 304 -19.92 -29.41 -14.33
C LYS A 304 -20.67 -28.49 -15.31
N ASP A 305 -20.76 -27.19 -15.06
CA ASP A 305 -21.65 -26.31 -15.84
C ASP A 305 -20.97 -25.40 -16.90
N GLN A 306 -19.70 -25.61 -17.25
CA GLN A 306 -19.01 -24.79 -18.28
C GLN A 306 -19.05 -25.34 -19.72
N GLN A 307 -19.98 -26.24 -20.08
CA GLN A 307 -20.08 -26.77 -21.45
C GLN A 307 -21.37 -26.45 -22.22
N ALA A 308 -22.16 -25.44 -21.83
CA ALA A 308 -23.35 -25.06 -22.59
C ALA A 308 -23.51 -23.54 -22.72
N MET A 309 -22.68 -22.93 -23.56
CA MET A 309 -23.05 -21.68 -24.24
C MET A 309 -22.64 -21.80 -25.71
N GLU A 310 -23.48 -22.52 -26.45
CA GLU A 310 -23.57 -22.39 -27.91
C GLU A 310 -24.20 -21.04 -28.27
N VAL A 311 -23.68 -20.53 -29.37
CA VAL A 311 -24.07 -19.34 -30.15
C VAL A 311 -25.58 -19.22 -30.29
N GLU A 312 -26.18 -18.13 -29.79
CA GLU A 312 -27.45 -17.61 -30.31
C GLU A 312 -27.28 -16.18 -30.83
N GLU A 313 -27.53 -16.11 -32.13
CA GLU A 313 -27.60 -15.01 -33.06
C GLU A 313 -28.72 -14.03 -32.65
N LEU A 314 -28.35 -12.83 -32.20
CA LEU A 314 -29.32 -11.77 -31.90
C LEU A 314 -29.63 -10.94 -33.15
N VAL A 315 -30.84 -11.20 -33.64
CA VAL A 315 -31.61 -10.46 -34.63
C VAL A 315 -31.87 -9.03 -34.15
N GLU A 316 -31.64 -8.07 -35.04
CA GLU A 316 -32.05 -6.67 -34.89
C GLU A 316 -33.58 -6.55 -34.81
N VAL A 317 -34.09 -5.81 -33.82
CA VAL A 317 -35.47 -5.34 -33.82
C VAL A 317 -35.48 -3.87 -33.40
N ASP A 318 -35.71 -3.00 -34.40
CA ASP A 318 -36.27 -1.66 -34.23
C ASP A 318 -37.64 -1.78 -33.55
N ASP A 319 -37.97 -0.92 -32.58
CA ASP A 319 -39.32 -0.31 -32.53
C ASP A 319 -39.45 0.83 -31.50
N ALA A 320 -39.78 1.99 -32.06
CA ALA A 320 -40.93 2.84 -31.71
C ALA A 320 -41.11 3.40 -30.27
N LEU A 321 -40.85 4.71 -30.20
CA LEU A 321 -41.62 5.77 -29.54
C LEU A 321 -42.97 5.40 -28.91
N GLY A 322 -43.15 5.83 -27.66
CA GLY A 322 -44.46 5.93 -26.99
C GLY A 322 -44.40 6.88 -25.80
N GLU A 323 -44.73 8.15 -26.04
CA GLU A 323 -45.21 9.13 -25.04
C GLU A 323 -46.58 8.65 -24.52
N GLU A 324 -46.90 8.78 -23.21
CA GLU A 324 -48.23 9.12 -22.61
C GLU A 324 -47.99 9.40 -21.11
N GLU A 325 -48.08 10.64 -20.63
CA GLU A 325 -49.27 11.38 -20.13
C GLU A 325 -49.70 11.06 -18.68
N GLU A 326 -49.70 12.14 -17.89
CA GLU A 326 -50.30 12.28 -16.57
C GLU A 326 -51.83 12.13 -16.66
N THR A 327 -52.47 11.42 -15.73
CA THR A 327 -53.86 11.73 -15.34
C THR A 327 -54.13 11.52 -13.86
N ASP A 328 -54.96 12.45 -13.40
CA ASP A 328 -55.39 12.81 -12.06
C ASP A 328 -56.67 12.06 -11.65
N SER A 329 -56.95 12.03 -10.34
CA SER A 329 -58.26 11.93 -9.66
C SER A 329 -59.37 11.00 -10.21
N ASP A 330 -59.86 10.04 -9.39
CA ASP A 330 -61.19 10.16 -8.76
C ASP A 330 -61.70 8.90 -8.00
N VAL A 331 -62.19 9.17 -6.79
CA VAL A 331 -63.46 8.75 -6.17
C VAL A 331 -63.87 7.26 -6.17
N MET A 332 -63.74 6.69 -4.97
CA MET A 332 -64.71 5.92 -4.18
C MET A 332 -65.91 5.24 -4.89
N ILE A 333 -65.89 3.91 -4.89
CA ILE A 333 -67.10 3.08 -4.67
C ILE A 333 -66.73 2.02 -3.62
N ILE A 334 -67.30 2.15 -2.43
CA ILE A 334 -67.26 1.13 -1.37
C ILE A 334 -68.49 0.24 -1.56
N PRO A 335 -68.33 -1.05 -1.94
CA PRO A 335 -69.43 -1.99 -1.92
C PRO A 335 -69.83 -2.29 -0.46
N GLN A 336 -71.10 -2.10 -0.12
CA GLN A 336 -71.65 -2.59 1.14
C GLN A 336 -71.75 -4.11 1.07
N GLU A 337 -70.72 -4.81 1.55
CA GLU A 337 -70.77 -6.25 1.79
C GLU A 337 -71.52 -6.55 3.09
N GLU A 338 -72.48 -7.47 2.96
CA GLU A 338 -73.26 -8.04 4.05
C GLU A 338 -72.37 -8.55 5.18
N VAL A 339 -72.63 -8.03 6.37
CA VAL A 339 -72.05 -8.49 7.64
C VAL A 339 -72.54 -9.91 7.92
N ARG A 340 -71.80 -10.91 7.43
CA ARG A 340 -71.78 -12.26 8.04
C ARG A 340 -71.15 -12.14 9.42
N PRO A 341 -71.73 -12.73 10.48
CA PRO A 341 -71.04 -12.91 11.75
C PRO A 341 -69.80 -13.79 11.49
N ARG A 342 -68.63 -13.16 11.34
CA ARG A 342 -67.36 -13.88 11.41
C ARG A 342 -67.23 -14.34 12.85
N GLU A 343 -67.29 -15.64 13.05
CA GLU A 343 -66.77 -16.28 14.24
C GLU A 343 -65.38 -15.69 14.49
N ILE A 344 -65.21 -15.10 15.67
CA ILE A 344 -63.92 -14.59 16.13
C ILE A 344 -63.07 -15.84 16.35
N GLU A 345 -62.42 -16.32 15.28
CA GLU A 345 -61.23 -17.14 15.43
C GLU A 345 -60.26 -16.26 16.20
N VAL A 346 -60.03 -16.64 17.45
CA VAL A 346 -58.95 -16.14 18.28
C VAL A 346 -57.66 -16.53 17.56
N VAL A 347 -57.24 -15.70 16.61
CA VAL A 347 -55.92 -15.76 16.02
C VAL A 347 -54.97 -15.61 17.19
N GLN A 348 -54.34 -16.71 17.57
CA GLN A 348 -53.34 -16.74 18.63
C GLN A 348 -52.23 -15.78 18.21
N GLU A 349 -52.20 -14.57 18.79
CA GLU A 349 -51.20 -13.52 18.53
C GLU A 349 -49.79 -13.87 19.05
N GLU A 350 -49.60 -15.06 19.63
CA GLU A 350 -48.34 -15.47 20.25
C GLU A 350 -47.13 -15.70 19.32
N PRO A 351 -47.22 -16.11 18.04
CA PRO A 351 -46.02 -16.40 17.25
C PRO A 351 -45.34 -15.14 16.66
N VAL A 352 -45.99 -13.98 16.64
CA VAL A 352 -45.42 -12.75 16.06
C VAL A 352 -44.48 -12.02 17.02
N ARG A 353 -44.70 -12.14 18.34
CA ARG A 353 -43.86 -11.47 19.35
C ARG A 353 -42.49 -12.13 19.51
N LEU A 354 -42.42 -13.45 19.43
CA LEU A 354 -41.16 -14.21 19.55
C LEU A 354 -40.21 -13.94 18.36
N ARG A 355 -40.73 -13.92 17.12
CA ARG A 355 -39.92 -13.59 15.93
C ARG A 355 -39.35 -12.16 15.94
N ARG A 356 -40.01 -11.20 16.59
CA ARG A 356 -39.47 -9.84 16.76
C ARG A 356 -38.33 -9.79 17.78
N GLN A 357 -38.35 -10.63 18.80
CA GLN A 357 -37.31 -10.67 19.83
C GLN A 357 -36.03 -11.36 19.33
N GLU A 358 -36.15 -12.46 18.59
CA GLU A 358 -34.99 -13.15 17.98
C GLU A 358 -34.21 -12.23 17.04
N ASN A 359 -34.93 -11.44 16.23
CA ASN A 359 -34.32 -10.45 15.33
C ASN A 359 -33.62 -9.30 16.08
N GLU A 360 -34.09 -8.93 17.27
CA GLU A 360 -33.47 -7.86 18.07
C GLU A 360 -32.18 -8.35 18.73
N GLU A 361 -32.15 -9.59 19.24
CA GLU A 361 -30.95 -10.16 19.84
C GLU A 361 -29.83 -10.36 18.81
N GLU A 362 -30.15 -10.85 17.62
CA GLU A 362 -29.19 -10.96 16.51
C GLU A 362 -28.62 -9.60 16.09
N LEU A 363 -29.48 -8.56 16.05
CA LEU A 363 -29.04 -7.19 15.77
C LEU A 363 -28.09 -6.68 16.85
N ILE A 364 -28.41 -6.88 18.13
CA ILE A 364 -27.55 -6.50 19.26
C ILE A 364 -26.20 -7.22 19.18
N GLN A 365 -26.19 -8.53 18.89
CA GLN A 365 -24.97 -9.30 18.74
C GLN A 365 -24.11 -8.80 17.57
N ARG A 366 -24.72 -8.47 16.43
CA ARG A 366 -24.04 -7.86 15.29
C ARG A 366 -23.40 -6.52 15.66
N LEU A 367 -24.15 -5.64 16.34
CA LEU A 367 -23.66 -4.34 16.81
C LEU A 367 -22.51 -4.47 17.79
N ARG A 368 -22.57 -5.43 18.72
CA ARG A 368 -21.47 -5.73 19.66
C ARG A 368 -20.20 -6.18 18.92
N ARG A 369 -20.35 -7.01 17.88
CA ARG A 369 -19.22 -7.46 17.04
C ARG A 369 -18.57 -6.28 16.32
N GLU A 370 -19.37 -5.46 15.64
CA GLU A 370 -18.89 -4.26 14.94
C GLU A 370 -18.22 -3.27 15.90
N TYR A 371 -18.78 -3.09 17.10
CA TYR A 371 -18.21 -2.20 18.12
C TYR A 371 -16.84 -2.68 18.59
N ARG A 372 -16.67 -3.98 18.87
CA ARG A 372 -15.37 -4.57 19.23
C ARG A 372 -14.34 -4.44 18.10
N GLN A 373 -14.75 -4.71 16.87
CA GLN A 373 -13.87 -4.54 15.69
C GLN A 373 -13.43 -3.09 15.52
N ALA A 374 -14.34 -2.12 15.70
CA ALA A 374 -13.99 -0.71 15.62
C ALA A 374 -13.02 -0.28 16.73
N ILE A 375 -13.19 -0.79 17.96
CA ILE A 375 -12.21 -0.56 19.04
C ILE A 375 -10.84 -1.12 18.68
N GLN A 376 -10.77 -2.35 18.16
CA GLN A 376 -9.51 -2.96 17.76
C GLN A 376 -8.82 -2.13 16.67
N ALA A 377 -9.56 -1.76 15.62
CA ALA A 377 -9.04 -0.91 14.55
C ALA A 377 -8.49 0.43 15.07
N ARG A 378 -9.13 1.03 16.10
CA ARG A 378 -8.62 2.25 16.75
C ARG A 378 -7.27 2.02 17.42
N GLU A 379 -7.10 0.91 18.13
CA GLU A 379 -5.83 0.60 18.80
C GLU A 379 -4.72 0.27 17.78
N ASP A 380 -5.06 -0.41 16.68
CA ASP A 380 -4.13 -0.69 15.59
C ASP A 380 -3.64 0.61 14.92
N LEU A 381 -4.56 1.53 14.62
CA LEU A 381 -4.22 2.88 14.12
C LEU A 381 -3.34 3.64 15.10
N ARG A 382 -3.61 3.53 16.41
CA ARG A 382 -2.79 4.16 17.46
C ARG A 382 -1.38 3.56 17.54
N MET A 383 -1.21 2.25 17.29
CA MET A 383 0.11 1.64 17.19
C MET A 383 0.88 2.18 15.98
N MET A 384 0.27 2.18 14.79
CA MET A 384 0.88 2.71 13.57
C MET A 384 1.26 4.20 13.71
N MET A 385 0.43 5.01 14.36
CA MET A 385 0.77 6.41 14.62
C MET A 385 2.00 6.55 15.52
N ARG A 386 2.13 5.74 16.58
CA ARG A 386 3.31 5.76 17.48
C ARG A 386 4.59 5.38 16.75
N GLU A 387 4.54 4.45 15.81
CA GLU A 387 5.70 4.09 14.99
C GLU A 387 6.19 5.27 14.11
N LEU A 388 5.29 6.20 13.79
CA LEU A 388 5.58 7.38 12.97
C LEU A 388 5.86 8.65 13.80
N GLU A 389 5.67 8.63 15.13
CA GLU A 389 5.80 9.80 16.02
C GLU A 389 7.24 10.34 16.12
N THR A 390 8.25 9.56 15.68
CA THR A 390 9.64 10.02 15.61
C THR A 390 10.09 10.25 14.16
N PRO A 391 9.51 11.23 13.44
CA PRO A 391 9.97 11.53 12.10
C PRO A 391 11.42 12.06 12.15
N PRO A 392 12.20 11.83 11.09
CA PRO A 392 13.54 12.38 10.99
C PRO A 392 13.52 13.90 11.17
N ARG A 393 14.43 14.41 12.01
CA ARG A 393 14.59 15.84 12.28
C ARG A 393 15.32 16.51 11.12
N CYS A 394 14.61 16.78 10.02
CA CYS A 394 15.12 17.59 8.92
C CYS A 394 14.13 18.72 8.56
N PRO A 395 14.58 19.87 8.04
CA PRO A 395 13.67 20.86 7.48
C PRO A 395 12.99 20.31 6.22
N THR A 396 11.78 20.80 5.92
CA THR A 396 11.09 20.48 4.66
C THR A 396 11.79 21.18 3.49
N ARG A 397 11.82 20.52 2.33
CA ARG A 397 12.33 21.12 1.09
C ARG A 397 11.35 22.21 0.66
N ASN A 398 11.83 23.43 0.51
CA ASN A 398 11.01 24.57 0.12
C ASN A 398 11.07 24.74 -1.41
N PHE A 399 9.92 24.66 -2.06
CA PHE A 399 9.77 24.87 -3.52
C PHE A 399 9.31 26.29 -3.87
N ASN A 400 9.27 27.21 -2.89
CA ASN A 400 8.86 28.58 -3.16
C ASN A 400 9.83 29.25 -4.16
N PRO A 401 9.29 29.91 -5.20
CA PRO A 401 10.09 30.71 -6.11
C PRO A 401 10.63 31.96 -5.39
N GLY A 402 11.88 32.32 -5.67
CA GLY A 402 12.53 33.51 -5.14
C GLY A 402 13.94 33.24 -4.59
N MET A 403 14.94 33.89 -5.18
CA MET A 403 16.26 34.06 -4.58
C MET A 403 16.17 35.04 -3.41
N LYS A 404 16.85 34.78 -2.30
CA LYS A 404 16.84 35.67 -1.13
C LYS A 404 17.81 36.85 -1.27
N HIS A 405 18.82 36.72 -2.13
CA HIS A 405 19.89 37.68 -2.25
C HIS A 405 20.05 38.16 -3.70
N GLU A 406 20.14 39.47 -3.89
CA GLU A 406 20.26 40.10 -5.22
C GLU A 406 21.54 39.67 -5.97
N ASN A 407 22.63 39.42 -5.25
CA ASN A 407 23.88 38.94 -5.83
C ASN A 407 23.82 37.47 -6.31
N GLU A 408 22.75 36.75 -6.01
CA GLU A 408 22.52 35.37 -6.47
C GLU A 408 21.53 35.33 -7.65
N ALA A 409 21.00 36.48 -8.09
CA ALA A 409 20.04 36.57 -9.18
C ALA A 409 20.59 36.09 -10.54
N GLU A 410 21.90 36.02 -10.72
CA GLU A 410 22.48 35.48 -11.96
C GLU A 410 22.74 33.97 -11.91
N MET A 411 22.62 33.34 -10.74
CA MET A 411 22.92 31.93 -10.54
C MET A 411 21.89 31.06 -11.30
N PRO A 412 22.33 30.19 -12.22
CA PRO A 412 21.43 29.27 -12.91
C PRO A 412 21.08 28.09 -11.99
N CYS A 413 19.84 27.61 -12.07
CA CYS A 413 19.46 26.32 -11.54
C CYS A 413 20.22 25.21 -12.28
N VAL A 414 20.83 24.27 -11.55
CA VAL A 414 21.59 23.16 -12.13
C VAL A 414 20.70 22.19 -12.93
N PHE A 415 19.41 22.14 -12.61
CA PHE A 415 18.48 21.20 -13.22
C PHE A 415 17.80 21.77 -14.48
N CYS A 416 17.06 22.88 -14.33
CA CYS A 416 16.32 23.52 -15.43
C CYS A 416 17.05 24.68 -16.13
N GLY A 417 18.20 25.13 -15.60
CA GLY A 417 18.98 26.22 -16.20
C GLY A 417 18.43 27.63 -16.00
N MET A 418 17.21 27.81 -15.48
CA MET A 418 16.63 29.13 -15.20
C MET A 418 17.52 29.93 -14.24
N ARG A 419 17.85 31.17 -14.61
CA ARG A 419 18.67 32.09 -13.80
C ARG A 419 17.82 32.94 -12.88
N GLY A 420 18.22 33.08 -11.62
CA GLY A 420 17.65 34.06 -10.68
C GLY A 420 16.25 33.78 -10.15
N HIS A 421 15.56 32.75 -10.67
CA HIS A 421 14.20 32.43 -10.24
C HIS A 421 14.16 31.62 -8.93
N HIS A 422 15.05 30.65 -8.75
CA HIS A 422 15.06 29.75 -7.60
C HIS A 422 16.44 29.11 -7.41
N TYR A 423 16.75 28.67 -6.19
CA TYR A 423 17.90 27.82 -5.94
C TYR A 423 17.68 26.42 -6.52
N SER A 424 18.75 25.73 -6.91
CA SER A 424 18.66 24.36 -7.46
C SER A 424 17.91 23.41 -6.53
N ASP A 425 18.07 23.58 -5.21
CA ASP A 425 17.37 22.80 -4.18
C ASP A 425 15.83 22.91 -4.24
N SER A 426 15.34 24.03 -4.78
CA SER A 426 13.93 24.46 -4.88
C SER A 426 13.36 24.32 -6.30
N CYS A 427 14.01 23.56 -7.18
CA CYS A 427 13.53 23.38 -8.56
C CYS A 427 12.16 22.69 -8.59
N ILE A 428 11.20 23.31 -9.29
CA ILE A 428 9.82 22.81 -9.46
C ILE A 428 9.65 21.94 -10.70
N GLU A 429 10.59 21.99 -11.65
CA GLU A 429 10.58 21.15 -12.85
C GLU A 429 11.09 19.75 -12.52
N PHE A 430 12.13 19.68 -11.66
CA PHE A 430 12.69 18.44 -11.15
C PHE A 430 12.40 18.33 -9.65
N ILE A 431 11.21 17.84 -9.33
CA ILE A 431 10.70 17.82 -7.94
C ILE A 431 11.35 16.68 -7.14
N THR A 432 11.45 15.50 -7.73
CA THR A 432 11.88 14.27 -7.04
C THR A 432 13.41 14.11 -7.05
N VAL A 433 13.99 13.46 -6.03
CA VAL A 433 15.42 13.11 -6.02
C VAL A 433 15.80 12.25 -7.22
N GLU A 434 14.93 11.32 -7.63
CA GLU A 434 15.14 10.45 -8.78
C GLU A 434 15.33 11.24 -10.08
N SER A 435 14.36 12.11 -10.43
CA SER A 435 14.46 12.96 -11.62
C SER A 435 15.68 13.89 -11.59
N ARG A 436 16.07 14.37 -10.40
CA ARG A 436 17.30 15.16 -10.21
C ARG A 436 18.55 14.32 -10.45
N LEU A 437 18.61 13.08 -9.98
CA LEU A 437 19.73 12.18 -10.18
C LEU A 437 19.88 11.78 -11.65
N GLU A 438 18.78 11.49 -12.32
CA GLU A 438 18.73 11.22 -13.76
C GLU A 438 19.28 12.42 -14.54
N ARG A 439 18.79 13.63 -14.24
CA ARG A 439 19.25 14.85 -14.89
C ARG A 439 20.73 15.11 -14.67
N LEU A 440 21.26 14.84 -13.48
CA LEU A 440 22.70 14.98 -13.20
C LEU A 440 23.52 13.96 -13.99
N ALA A 441 23.04 12.73 -14.13
CA ALA A 441 23.71 11.69 -14.92
C ALA A 441 23.71 12.04 -16.42
N GLU A 442 22.57 12.52 -16.94
CA GLU A 442 22.41 12.94 -18.33
C GLU A 442 23.37 14.08 -18.71
N VAL A 443 23.52 15.08 -17.83
CA VAL A 443 24.39 16.25 -18.05
C VAL A 443 25.84 15.99 -17.64
N GLY A 444 26.15 14.82 -17.06
CA GLY A 444 27.50 14.47 -16.61
C GLY A 444 28.00 15.36 -15.46
N ARG A 445 27.13 15.67 -14.48
CA ARG A 445 27.47 16.48 -13.31
C ARG A 445 27.67 15.62 -12.08
N CYS A 446 28.71 15.94 -11.30
CA CYS A 446 28.98 15.25 -10.04
C CYS A 446 27.84 15.43 -9.02
N ARG A 447 27.33 14.31 -8.49
CA ARG A 447 26.24 14.26 -7.49
C ARG A 447 26.54 15.01 -6.18
N VAL A 448 27.80 15.31 -5.89
CA VAL A 448 28.23 15.97 -4.66
C VAL A 448 28.37 17.48 -4.84
N CYS A 449 29.17 17.91 -5.82
CA CYS A 449 29.48 19.33 -6.02
C CYS A 449 28.61 20.01 -7.09
N LEU A 450 27.89 19.23 -7.91
CA LEU A 450 27.08 19.65 -9.06
C LEU A 450 27.89 20.24 -10.23
N ASP A 451 29.20 20.07 -10.21
CA ASP A 451 30.12 20.55 -11.25
C ASP A 451 30.31 19.50 -12.35
N THR A 452 30.46 19.95 -13.60
CA THR A 452 30.76 19.11 -14.77
C THR A 452 32.24 18.72 -14.85
N TRP A 453 33.12 19.49 -14.23
CA TRP A 453 34.57 19.28 -14.27
C TRP A 453 35.09 18.41 -13.11
N CYS A 454 34.20 17.73 -12.39
CA CYS A 454 34.56 16.89 -11.27
C CYS A 454 34.52 15.42 -11.68
N ASP A 455 35.65 14.71 -11.57
CA ASP A 455 35.83 13.29 -11.91
C ASP A 455 35.00 12.29 -11.06
N GLU A 456 34.02 12.77 -10.28
CA GLU A 456 33.18 12.02 -9.31
C GLU A 456 33.91 11.18 -8.24
N SER A 457 35.23 11.02 -8.33
CA SER A 457 35.99 10.25 -7.35
C SER A 457 35.90 10.90 -5.97
N ARG A 458 35.56 10.05 -4.98
CA ARG A 458 35.40 10.41 -3.57
C ARG A 458 36.56 11.26 -3.04
N GLU A 459 37.77 10.97 -3.50
CA GLU A 459 39.02 11.57 -3.02
C GLU A 459 39.31 12.93 -3.65
N LYS A 460 38.77 13.23 -4.84
CA LYS A 460 39.07 14.47 -5.58
C LYS A 460 37.96 15.52 -5.51
N CYS A 461 36.73 15.13 -5.16
CA CYS A 461 35.64 16.09 -5.09
C CYS A 461 35.83 17.07 -3.91
N ARG A 462 36.05 18.36 -4.20
CA ARG A 462 36.27 19.41 -3.19
C ARG A 462 35.14 19.54 -2.16
N LYS A 463 33.91 19.13 -2.52
CA LYS A 463 32.73 19.20 -1.65
C LYS A 463 32.37 17.84 -1.01
N PHE A 464 33.20 16.81 -1.13
CA PHE A 464 32.91 15.49 -0.54
C PHE A 464 32.63 15.54 0.97
N ASN A 465 33.42 16.32 1.70
CA ASN A 465 33.30 16.50 3.15
C ASN A 465 32.32 17.61 3.55
N ALA A 466 31.57 18.20 2.62
CA ALA A 466 30.50 19.14 2.96
C ALA A 466 29.34 18.36 3.60
N ARG A 467 28.84 18.88 4.73
CA ARG A 467 27.66 18.29 5.40
C ARG A 467 26.39 18.67 4.64
N CYS A 468 25.52 17.70 4.43
CA CYS A 468 24.18 17.93 3.91
C CYS A 468 23.35 18.75 4.91
N HIS A 469 22.66 19.77 4.41
CA HIS A 469 21.78 20.63 5.22
C HIS A 469 20.61 19.84 5.84
N TYR A 470 20.13 18.79 5.17
CA TYR A 470 18.95 18.04 5.58
C TYR A 470 19.26 16.90 6.55
N CYS A 471 20.20 16.02 6.20
CA CYS A 471 20.51 14.83 7.01
C CYS A 471 21.80 14.92 7.82
N GLY A 472 22.63 15.94 7.60
CA GLY A 472 23.94 16.08 8.23
C GLY A 472 25.02 15.11 7.75
N GLY A 473 24.67 14.16 6.87
CA GLY A 473 25.60 13.22 6.25
C GLY A 473 26.53 13.88 5.21
N TYR A 474 27.46 13.09 4.66
CA TYR A 474 28.44 13.52 3.67
C TYR A 474 28.21 12.83 2.32
N GLY A 475 28.96 13.22 1.28
CA GLY A 475 29.00 12.50 0.00
C GLY A 475 27.80 12.68 -0.91
N HIS A 476 26.93 13.67 -0.66
CA HIS A 476 25.86 14.06 -1.57
C HIS A 476 25.55 15.55 -1.41
N ASN A 477 24.98 16.17 -2.45
CA ASN A 477 24.48 17.53 -2.37
C ASN A 477 23.11 17.59 -1.67
N ALA A 478 22.81 18.68 -0.97
CA ALA A 478 21.50 18.88 -0.33
C ALA A 478 20.33 18.79 -1.33
N CYS A 479 20.54 19.20 -2.59
CA CYS A 479 19.52 19.15 -3.63
C CYS A 479 19.09 17.73 -4.03
N ILE A 480 19.89 16.71 -3.72
CA ILE A 480 19.55 15.29 -3.98
C ILE A 480 19.41 14.49 -2.68
N CYS A 481 19.25 15.15 -1.54
CA CYS A 481 18.97 14.46 -0.29
C CYS A 481 17.51 13.97 -0.29
N GLU A 482 17.30 12.68 -0.04
CA GLU A 482 15.99 12.02 0.04
C GLU A 482 15.24 12.33 1.33
N LEU A 483 15.96 12.71 2.39
CA LEU A 483 15.38 12.85 3.73
C LEU A 483 14.17 13.81 3.80
N PRO A 484 14.15 14.96 3.09
CA PRO A 484 12.97 15.83 3.05
C PRO A 484 11.75 15.17 2.39
N GLU A 485 11.95 14.36 1.35
CA GLU A 485 10.85 13.64 0.68
C GLU A 485 10.32 12.52 1.54
N ILE A 486 11.21 11.75 2.18
CA ILE A 486 10.84 10.73 3.17
C ILE A 486 10.03 11.37 4.29
N LYS A 487 10.50 12.50 4.83
CA LYS A 487 9.77 13.24 5.87
C LYS A 487 8.38 13.67 5.40
N ARG A 488 8.26 14.19 4.18
CA ARG A 488 6.95 14.58 3.60
C ARG A 488 6.01 13.38 3.50
N LYS A 489 6.48 12.25 2.96
CA LYS A 489 5.69 11.01 2.86
C LYS A 489 5.25 10.50 4.23
N LEU A 490 6.13 10.55 5.24
CA LEU A 490 5.79 10.18 6.62
C LEU A 490 4.73 11.12 7.22
N GLN A 491 4.83 12.42 6.94
CA GLN A 491 3.85 13.40 7.41
C GLN A 491 2.49 13.20 6.74
N GLU A 492 2.44 13.00 5.42
CA GLU A 492 1.21 12.70 4.68
C GLU A 492 0.55 11.42 5.20
N LYS A 493 1.35 10.36 5.44
CA LYS A 493 0.87 9.11 6.04
C LYS A 493 0.33 9.32 7.46
N PHE A 494 1.00 10.14 8.27
CA PHE A 494 0.53 10.46 9.62
C PHE A 494 -0.77 11.27 9.62
N GLU A 495 -0.93 12.24 8.71
CA GLU A 495 -2.17 13.00 8.54
C GLU A 495 -3.33 12.10 8.07
N TRP A 496 -3.06 11.17 7.16
CA TRP A 496 -4.02 10.16 6.73
C TRP A 496 -4.46 9.27 7.92
N LEU A 497 -3.51 8.71 8.68
CA LEU A 497 -3.81 7.90 9.87
C LEU A 497 -4.63 8.68 10.92
N ASN A 498 -4.38 9.97 11.10
CA ASN A 498 -5.16 10.81 12.00
C ASN A 498 -6.62 10.96 11.54
N ARG A 499 -6.85 11.16 10.22
CA ARG A 499 -8.21 11.22 9.66
C ARG A 499 -8.95 9.90 9.88
N ASP A 500 -8.29 8.78 9.60
CA ASP A 500 -8.87 7.46 9.80
C ASP A 500 -9.14 7.16 11.28
N TYR A 501 -8.23 7.56 12.17
CA TYR A 501 -8.43 7.46 13.61
C TYR A 501 -9.66 8.25 14.07
N ALA A 502 -9.85 9.48 13.56
CA ALA A 502 -11.05 10.27 13.83
C ALA A 502 -12.32 9.59 13.31
N ASN A 503 -12.30 9.10 12.07
CA ASN A 503 -13.43 8.37 11.45
C ASN A 503 -13.83 7.12 12.25
N VAL A 504 -12.84 6.36 12.72
CA VAL A 504 -13.07 5.17 13.57
C VAL A 504 -13.66 5.57 14.92
N ASN A 505 -13.18 6.65 15.56
CA ASN A 505 -13.77 7.15 16.79
C ASN A 505 -15.23 7.58 16.61
N ASP A 506 -15.56 8.27 15.53
CA ASP A 506 -16.93 8.65 15.22
C ASP A 506 -17.82 7.41 14.99
N ARG A 507 -17.28 6.38 14.33
CA ARG A 507 -17.96 5.09 14.17
C ARG A 507 -18.21 4.40 15.51
N ILE A 508 -17.21 4.35 16.40
CA ILE A 508 -17.33 3.82 17.76
C ILE A 508 -18.45 4.56 18.51
N ALA A 509 -18.48 5.90 18.45
CA ALA A 509 -19.51 6.70 19.11
C ALA A 509 -20.92 6.40 18.56
N ARG A 510 -21.08 6.28 17.24
CA ARG A 510 -22.36 5.90 16.62
C ARG A 510 -22.82 4.50 17.05
N LEU A 511 -21.91 3.53 17.07
CA LEU A 511 -22.21 2.15 17.50
C LEU A 511 -22.56 2.08 18.99
N ALA A 512 -21.83 2.80 19.84
CA ALA A 512 -22.13 2.91 21.27
C ALA A 512 -23.53 3.50 21.49
N GLY A 513 -23.88 4.58 20.80
CA GLY A 513 -25.23 5.18 20.89
C GLY A 513 -26.34 4.24 20.41
N ARG A 514 -26.08 3.40 19.39
CA ARG A 514 -27.04 2.35 18.96
C ARG A 514 -27.20 1.28 20.03
N LEU A 515 -26.11 0.75 20.57
CA LEU A 515 -26.14 -0.26 21.63
C LEU A 515 -26.84 0.24 22.90
N GLN A 516 -26.62 1.51 23.28
CA GLN A 516 -27.29 2.13 24.43
C GLN A 516 -28.81 2.22 24.23
N ARG A 517 -29.29 2.53 23.02
CA ARG A 517 -30.74 2.55 22.71
C ARG A 517 -31.41 1.17 22.83
N HIS A 518 -30.64 0.10 22.65
CA HIS A 518 -31.11 -1.28 22.86
C HIS A 518 -30.84 -1.81 24.28
N GLY A 519 -30.38 -0.97 25.22
CA GLY A 519 -30.08 -1.39 26.60
C GLY A 519 -28.93 -2.40 26.69
N ALA A 520 -28.04 -2.44 25.69
CA ALA A 520 -27.04 -3.48 25.53
C ALA A 520 -25.60 -3.04 25.87
N LEU A 521 -25.42 -1.80 26.36
CA LEU A 521 -24.14 -1.18 26.68
C LEU A 521 -23.91 -1.02 28.17
#